data_AF-A0A7X2SYI4-F1
#
_entry.id   AF-A0A7X2SYI4-F1
#
_cell.length_a   1.000
_cell.length_b   1.000
_cell.length_c   1.000
_cell.angle_alpha   90.00
_cell.angle_beta   90.00
_cell.angle_gamma   90.00
#
_symmetry.space_group_name_H-M   'P 1'
#
loop_
_entity.id
_entity.type
_entity.pdbx_description
1 polymer ?
#
loop_
_entity_poly.entity_id
_entity_poly.type
_entity_poly.pdbx_seq_one_letter_code
_entity_poly.pdbx_strand_id
1 'polypeptide(L)'
;MKLGFACKYLNSDGKQFFPFRATTRKRFLSLSHDERNQLIYEITVTNLNNLYLTLEHLATLPEPLRMMRIGSDLLPLYTVPEATPLFTEFLPELYPLFARCGELARAHHIRLSFHPGQYTVLASDNPDVVVRALEDVEYHTLCACLMGYGKTFQDFKINIHMNGKAGFDGFKRSFNQLSPEARRMLTV
;
A
#
# COMPACT_ATOMS: atom_id res chain seq x y z
N MET A 1 6.96 -21.69 8.34
CA MET A 1 7.58 -20.36 8.19
C MET A 1 7.56 -19.99 6.72
N LYS A 2 7.20 -18.75 6.34
CA LYS A 2 7.31 -18.27 4.95
C LYS A 2 8.42 -17.23 4.82
N LEU A 3 9.16 -17.26 3.73
CA LEU A 3 10.11 -16.26 3.28
C LEU A 3 9.45 -15.45 2.16
N GLY A 4 9.80 -14.16 2.06
CA GLY A 4 9.16 -13.26 1.13
C GLY A 4 10.04 -12.10 0.69
N PHE A 5 9.53 -11.40 -0.30
CA PHE A 5 10.18 -10.26 -0.91
C PHE A 5 9.60 -8.95 -0.40
N ALA A 6 10.39 -7.89 -0.45
CA ALA A 6 10.00 -6.57 0.01
C ALA A 6 10.11 -5.54 -1.11
N CYS A 7 8.96 -5.03 -1.56
CA CYS A 7 8.79 -4.00 -2.59
C CYS A 7 9.28 -4.37 -4.00
N LYS A 8 10.27 -5.25 -4.12
CA LYS A 8 10.92 -5.64 -5.38
C LYS A 8 11.07 -7.15 -5.43
N TYR A 9 10.79 -7.72 -6.60
CA TYR A 9 11.14 -9.10 -6.92
C TYR A 9 12.36 -9.08 -7.85
N LEU A 10 13.51 -9.55 -7.33
CA LEU A 10 14.77 -9.59 -8.08
C LEU A 10 15.08 -11.03 -8.49
N ASN A 11 15.57 -11.23 -9.70
CA ASN A 11 16.13 -12.51 -10.13
C ASN A 11 17.57 -12.70 -9.59
N SER A 12 18.19 -13.83 -9.91
CA SER A 12 19.58 -14.15 -9.54
C SER A 12 20.60 -13.13 -10.03
N ASP A 13 20.30 -12.41 -11.12
CA ASP A 13 21.17 -11.39 -11.71
C ASP A 13 20.92 -9.99 -11.12
N GLY A 14 20.05 -9.89 -10.11
CA GLY A 14 19.66 -8.61 -9.49
C GLY A 14 18.72 -7.77 -10.33
N LYS A 15 18.17 -8.30 -11.44
CA LYS A 15 17.19 -7.60 -12.27
C LYS A 15 15.82 -7.66 -11.63
N GLN A 16 15.18 -6.50 -11.49
CA GLN A 16 13.80 -6.40 -11.01
C GLN A 16 12.81 -6.77 -12.11
N PHE A 17 11.97 -7.76 -11.85
CA PHE A 17 10.79 -8.01 -12.68
C PHE A 17 9.61 -7.15 -12.20
N PHE A 18 8.80 -6.72 -13.17
CA PHE A 18 7.55 -5.98 -12.96
C PHE A 18 7.69 -4.78 -11.99
N PRO A 19 8.63 -3.83 -12.25
CA PRO A 19 8.86 -2.73 -11.34
C PRO A 19 7.64 -1.81 -11.26
N PHE A 20 7.34 -1.31 -10.06
CA PHE A 20 6.39 -0.22 -9.92
C PHE A 20 7.00 1.06 -10.49
N ARG A 21 6.14 1.88 -11.08
CA ARG A 21 6.44 3.22 -11.55
C ARG A 21 6.01 4.22 -10.48
N ALA A 22 6.75 5.31 -10.39
CA ALA A 22 6.40 6.45 -9.56
C ALA A 22 6.63 7.74 -10.36
N THR A 23 6.09 8.85 -9.87
CA THR A 23 6.38 10.20 -10.36
C THR A 23 6.76 11.10 -9.20
N THR A 24 7.50 12.16 -9.48
CA THR A 24 7.85 13.13 -8.45
C THR A 24 6.71 14.13 -8.25
N ARG A 25 6.53 14.60 -7.02
CA ARG A 25 5.58 15.69 -6.73
C ARG A 25 5.82 16.91 -7.62
N LYS A 26 7.09 17.26 -7.88
CA LYS A 26 7.47 18.38 -8.75
C LYS A 26 6.92 18.23 -10.17
N ARG A 27 7.10 17.06 -10.79
CA ARG A 27 6.57 16.79 -12.13
C ARG A 27 5.05 16.78 -12.13
N PHE A 28 4.43 16.12 -11.16
CA PHE A 28 2.99 16.06 -11.04
C PHE A 28 2.36 17.47 -10.98
N LEU A 29 2.92 18.35 -10.13
CA LEU A 29 2.40 19.70 -9.96
C LEU A 29 2.69 20.64 -11.15
N SER A 30 3.66 20.34 -12.02
CA SER A 30 3.91 21.15 -13.22
C SER A 30 2.93 20.88 -14.36
N LEU A 31 2.11 19.84 -14.27
CA LEU A 31 1.15 19.44 -15.31
C LEU A 31 -0.23 20.10 -15.11
N SER A 32 -1.02 20.16 -16.18
CA SER A 32 -2.44 20.52 -16.13
C SER A 32 -3.27 19.47 -15.39
N HIS A 33 -4.53 19.78 -15.07
CA HIS A 33 -5.43 18.85 -14.37
C HIS A 33 -5.61 17.52 -15.13
N ASP A 34 -5.92 17.59 -16.43
CA ASP A 34 -6.15 16.40 -17.27
C ASP A 34 -4.87 15.55 -17.39
N GLU A 35 -3.71 16.19 -17.55
CA GLU A 35 -2.42 15.51 -17.61
C GLU A 35 -2.03 14.86 -16.27
N ARG A 36 -2.37 15.50 -15.13
CA ARG A 36 -2.19 14.91 -13.80
C ARG A 36 -3.04 13.66 -13.63
N ASN A 37 -4.31 13.75 -14.01
CA ASN A 37 -5.25 12.63 -13.95
C ASN A 37 -4.74 11.46 -14.80
N GLN A 38 -4.42 11.72 -16.07
CA GLN A 38 -3.88 10.72 -16.99
C GLN A 38 -2.60 10.08 -16.45
N LEU A 39 -1.64 10.89 -15.97
CA LEU A 39 -0.35 10.39 -15.46
C LEU A 39 -0.53 9.42 -14.28
N ILE A 40 -1.30 9.81 -13.27
CA ILE A 40 -1.47 8.99 -12.06
C ILE A 40 -2.32 7.76 -12.36
N TYR A 41 -3.35 7.89 -13.20
CA TYR A 41 -4.16 6.77 -13.67
C TYR A 41 -3.29 5.71 -14.37
N GLU A 42 -2.50 6.11 -15.38
CA GLU A 42 -1.63 5.19 -16.13
C GLU A 42 -0.59 4.50 -15.25
N ILE A 43 0.04 5.24 -14.32
CA ILE A 43 0.99 4.66 -13.37
C ILE A 43 0.29 3.64 -12.48
N THR A 44 -0.89 3.97 -11.96
CA THR A 44 -1.65 3.08 -11.08
C THR A 44 -2.06 1.79 -11.80
N VAL A 45 -2.60 1.90 -13.02
CA VAL A 45 -2.92 0.73 -13.87
C VAL A 45 -1.67 -0.12 -14.12
N THR A 46 -0.54 0.51 -14.42
CA THR A 46 0.72 -0.21 -14.62
C THR A 46 1.14 -0.95 -13.35
N ASN A 47 1.07 -0.29 -12.19
CA ASN A 47 1.51 -0.86 -10.91
C ASN A 47 0.63 -2.02 -10.47
N LEU A 48 -0.68 -1.93 -10.64
CA LEU A 48 -1.61 -3.03 -10.33
C LEU A 48 -1.40 -4.23 -11.24
N ASN A 49 -1.18 -4.02 -12.54
CA ASN A 49 -0.85 -5.12 -13.46
C ASN A 49 0.51 -5.74 -13.11
N ASN A 50 1.52 -4.94 -12.76
CA ASN A 50 2.82 -5.44 -12.35
C ASN A 50 2.78 -6.18 -11.00
N LEU A 51 1.93 -5.74 -10.07
CA LEU A 51 1.66 -6.48 -8.84
C LEU A 51 1.07 -7.84 -9.18
N TYR A 52 0.05 -7.89 -10.04
CA TYR A 52 -0.56 -9.15 -10.47
C TYR A 52 0.47 -10.11 -11.09
N LEU A 53 1.30 -9.64 -12.03
CA LEU A 53 2.36 -10.46 -12.66
C LEU A 53 3.39 -10.95 -11.63
N THR A 54 3.73 -10.14 -10.63
CA THR A 54 4.58 -10.55 -9.51
C THR A 54 3.92 -11.67 -8.72
N LEU A 55 2.61 -11.56 -8.43
CA LEU A 55 1.86 -12.57 -7.70
C LEU A 55 1.71 -13.87 -8.50
N GLU A 56 1.50 -13.80 -9.82
CA GLU A 56 1.49 -14.98 -10.69
C GLU A 56 2.84 -15.70 -10.63
N HIS A 57 3.93 -14.96 -10.67
CA HIS A 57 5.25 -15.56 -10.54
C HIS A 57 5.45 -16.22 -9.16
N LEU A 58 5.09 -15.53 -8.07
CA LEU A 58 5.16 -16.10 -6.72
C LEU A 58 4.29 -17.36 -6.58
N ALA A 59 3.14 -17.42 -7.24
CA ALA A 59 2.28 -18.61 -7.23
C ALA A 59 2.97 -19.85 -7.79
N THR A 60 3.99 -19.70 -8.66
CA THR A 60 4.78 -20.83 -9.18
C THR A 60 5.84 -21.34 -8.20
N LEU A 61 6.22 -20.54 -7.20
CA LEU A 61 7.24 -20.93 -6.21
C LEU A 61 6.69 -21.94 -5.21
N PRO A 62 7.55 -22.71 -4.50
CA PRO A 62 7.14 -23.48 -3.32
C PRO A 62 6.40 -22.59 -2.33
N GLU A 63 5.35 -23.12 -1.69
CA GLU A 63 4.52 -22.34 -0.77
C GLU A 63 5.28 -21.57 0.33
N PRO A 64 6.37 -22.12 0.93
CA PRO A 64 7.19 -21.38 1.88
C PRO A 64 7.84 -20.11 1.33
N LEU A 65 7.90 -19.89 0.02
CA LEU A 65 8.49 -18.70 -0.60
C LEU A 65 7.42 -17.69 -1.09
N ARG A 66 6.15 -17.91 -0.75
CA ARG A 66 5.02 -17.11 -1.22
C ARG A 66 4.66 -16.01 -0.23
N MET A 67 5.47 -14.96 -0.19
CA MET A 67 5.17 -13.76 0.57
C MET A 67 5.67 -12.51 -0.15
N MET A 68 4.85 -11.47 -0.15
CA MET A 68 5.18 -10.17 -0.74
C MET A 68 4.77 -9.04 0.20
N ARG A 69 5.71 -8.16 0.48
CA ARG A 69 5.41 -6.83 1.00
C ARG A 69 5.29 -5.87 -0.16
N ILE A 70 4.08 -5.41 -0.41
CA ILE A 70 3.75 -4.53 -1.53
C ILE A 70 4.36 -3.14 -1.23
N GLY A 71 4.92 -2.50 -2.25
CA GLY A 71 5.47 -1.15 -2.13
C GLY A 71 4.37 -0.09 -2.03
N SER A 72 4.59 0.94 -1.22
CA SER A 72 3.68 2.08 -1.06
C SER A 72 3.50 2.93 -2.33
N ASP A 73 4.38 2.78 -3.32
CA ASP A 73 4.22 3.40 -4.64
C ASP A 73 3.09 2.77 -5.47
N LEU A 74 2.37 1.77 -4.96
CA LEU A 74 1.23 1.15 -5.65
C LEU A 74 0.25 2.22 -6.15
N LEU A 75 -0.10 3.18 -5.29
CA LEU A 75 -0.79 4.42 -5.66
C LEU A 75 0.17 5.60 -5.40
N PRO A 76 0.90 6.09 -6.43
CA PRO A 76 1.88 7.13 -6.23
C PRO A 76 1.23 8.44 -5.77
N LEU A 77 1.87 9.14 -4.83
CA LEU A 77 1.44 10.45 -4.34
C LEU A 77 0.03 10.47 -3.72
N TYR A 78 -0.53 9.34 -3.29
CA TYR A 78 -1.92 9.25 -2.82
C TYR A 78 -2.29 10.29 -1.73
N THR A 79 -1.36 10.58 -0.83
CA THR A 79 -1.53 11.55 0.27
C THR A 79 -1.16 12.99 -0.11
N VAL A 80 -0.90 13.28 -1.38
CA VAL A 80 -0.73 14.64 -1.90
C VAL A 80 -2.12 15.24 -2.17
N PRO A 81 -2.47 16.42 -1.59
CA PRO A 81 -3.83 16.98 -1.68
C PRO A 81 -4.36 17.14 -3.11
N GLU A 82 -3.51 17.43 -4.09
CA GLU A 82 -3.90 17.58 -5.49
C GLU A 82 -4.10 16.25 -6.22
N ALA A 83 -3.66 15.11 -5.64
CA ALA A 83 -3.81 13.78 -6.21
C ALA A 83 -5.00 13.01 -5.62
N THR A 84 -5.30 13.18 -4.34
CA THR A 84 -6.40 12.46 -3.64
C THR A 84 -7.77 12.61 -4.32
N PRO A 85 -8.20 13.80 -4.80
CA PRO A 85 -9.46 13.95 -5.52
C PRO A 85 -9.48 13.15 -6.83
N LEU A 86 -8.36 13.14 -7.57
CA LEU A 86 -8.24 12.37 -8.82
C LEU A 86 -8.43 10.88 -8.56
N PHE A 87 -7.78 10.34 -7.52
CA PHE A 87 -8.02 8.95 -7.11
C PHE A 87 -9.49 8.71 -6.79
N THR A 88 -10.17 9.62 -6.10
CA THR A 88 -11.60 9.44 -5.76
C THR A 88 -12.47 9.28 -7.01
N GLU A 89 -12.13 9.95 -8.11
CA GLU A 89 -12.86 9.89 -9.37
C GLU A 89 -12.63 8.56 -10.12
N PHE A 90 -11.38 8.16 -10.38
CA PHE A 90 -11.09 7.01 -11.24
C PHE A 90 -10.90 5.67 -10.49
N LEU A 91 -10.67 5.68 -9.17
CA LEU A 91 -10.35 4.45 -8.42
C LEU A 91 -11.44 3.36 -8.53
N PRO A 92 -12.75 3.68 -8.59
CA PRO A 92 -13.79 2.67 -8.84
C PRO A 92 -13.55 1.83 -10.11
N GLU A 93 -13.01 2.43 -11.18
CA GLU A 93 -12.67 1.72 -12.43
C GLU A 93 -11.55 0.70 -12.23
N LEU A 94 -10.71 0.90 -11.21
CA LEU A 94 -9.55 0.07 -10.91
C LEU A 94 -9.85 -1.03 -9.89
N TYR A 95 -11.03 -1.03 -9.25
CA TYR A 95 -11.42 -2.06 -8.28
C TYR A 95 -11.26 -3.49 -8.82
N PRO A 96 -11.62 -3.82 -10.07
CA PRO A 96 -11.38 -5.16 -10.61
C PRO A 96 -9.89 -5.56 -10.63
N LEU A 97 -8.97 -4.61 -10.82
CA LEU A 97 -7.53 -4.86 -10.82
C LEU A 97 -7.01 -5.16 -9.40
N PHE A 98 -7.53 -4.50 -8.38
CA PHE A 98 -7.25 -4.84 -6.98
C PHE A 98 -7.82 -6.21 -6.62
N ALA A 99 -9.09 -6.45 -6.97
CA ALA A 99 -9.79 -7.69 -6.66
C ALA A 99 -9.04 -8.92 -7.22
N ARG A 100 -8.65 -8.89 -8.50
CA ARG A 100 -7.88 -10.00 -9.10
C ARG A 100 -6.54 -10.25 -8.41
N CYS A 101 -5.84 -9.21 -7.93
CA CYS A 101 -4.59 -9.37 -7.18
C CYS A 101 -4.85 -10.11 -5.86
N GLY A 102 -5.89 -9.68 -5.14
CA GLY A 102 -6.28 -10.28 -3.88
C GLY A 102 -6.79 -11.71 -4.01
N GLU A 103 -7.61 -11.99 -5.01
CA GLU A 103 -8.12 -13.32 -5.33
C GLU A 103 -7.00 -14.29 -5.66
N LEU A 104 -6.08 -13.90 -6.54
CA LEU A 104 -4.91 -14.71 -6.90
C LEU A 104 -4.05 -15.00 -5.66
N ALA A 105 -3.77 -13.97 -4.84
CA ALA A 105 -2.99 -14.13 -3.63
C ALA A 105 -3.61 -15.12 -2.65
N ARG A 106 -4.93 -15.02 -2.41
CA ARG A 106 -5.64 -15.98 -1.53
C ARG A 106 -5.67 -17.38 -2.11
N ALA A 107 -5.97 -17.52 -3.41
CA ALA A 107 -6.05 -18.81 -4.09
C ALA A 107 -4.73 -19.60 -4.05
N HIS A 108 -3.59 -18.90 -4.08
CA HIS A 108 -2.26 -19.51 -4.05
C HIS A 108 -1.55 -19.42 -2.70
N HIS A 109 -2.26 -19.04 -1.64
CA HIS A 109 -1.73 -18.86 -0.28
C HIS A 109 -0.53 -17.90 -0.21
N ILE A 110 -0.52 -16.83 -1.02
CA ILE A 110 0.49 -15.78 -0.98
C ILE A 110 0.19 -14.84 0.17
N ARG A 111 1.13 -14.70 1.10
CA ARG A 111 0.99 -13.74 2.20
C ARG A 111 1.33 -12.33 1.74
N LEU A 112 0.37 -11.41 1.89
CA LEU A 112 0.56 -10.00 1.54
C LEU A 112 0.73 -9.12 2.78
N SER A 113 1.44 -8.02 2.61
CA SER A 113 1.60 -6.98 3.63
C SER A 113 1.97 -5.64 3.01
N PHE A 114 1.82 -4.57 3.78
CA PHE A 114 2.34 -3.25 3.53
C PHE A 114 3.27 -2.83 4.67
N HIS A 115 4.16 -1.89 4.38
CA HIS A 115 4.95 -1.19 5.39
C HIS A 115 5.05 0.29 5.01
N PRO A 116 4.11 1.12 5.51
CA PRO A 116 4.18 2.56 5.36
C PRO A 116 5.54 3.12 5.75
N GLY A 117 5.91 4.25 5.16
CA GLY A 117 7.26 4.80 5.28
C GLY A 117 7.62 5.25 6.70
N GLN A 118 8.90 5.64 6.89
CA GLN A 118 9.40 6.14 8.17
C GLN A 118 8.70 7.43 8.68
N TYR A 119 7.94 8.10 7.82
CA TYR A 119 7.20 9.33 8.15
C TYR A 119 5.81 9.05 8.74
N THR A 120 5.36 7.81 8.76
CA THR A 120 4.08 7.37 9.32
C THR A 120 4.22 7.22 10.84
N VAL A 121 4.15 8.33 11.57
CA VAL A 121 4.44 8.40 13.01
C VAL A 121 3.15 8.67 13.80
N LEU A 122 2.42 7.60 14.17
CA LEU A 122 1.16 7.73 14.93
C LEU A 122 1.33 8.28 16.35
N ALA A 123 2.52 8.17 16.96
CA ALA A 123 2.81 8.71 18.29
C ALA A 123 3.60 10.02 18.26
N SER A 124 3.44 10.81 17.19
CA SER A 124 4.02 12.15 17.10
C SER A 124 3.40 13.11 18.13
N ASP A 125 4.20 14.05 18.64
CA ASP A 125 3.73 15.20 19.43
C ASP A 125 3.23 16.36 18.55
N ASN A 126 3.53 16.34 17.24
CA ASN A 126 2.96 17.25 16.25
C ASN A 126 1.64 16.69 15.67
N PRO A 127 0.49 17.37 15.86
CA PRO A 127 -0.81 16.94 15.33
C PRO A 127 -0.85 16.75 13.82
N ASP A 128 -0.18 17.61 13.03
CA ASP A 128 -0.19 17.51 11.57
C ASP A 128 0.53 16.25 11.07
N VAL A 129 1.53 15.77 11.82
CA VAL A 129 2.21 14.50 11.53
C VAL A 129 1.28 13.33 11.83
N VAL A 130 0.50 13.41 12.92
CA VAL A 130 -0.50 12.38 13.24
C VAL A 130 -1.57 12.30 12.16
N VAL A 131 -2.12 13.43 11.71
CA VAL A 131 -3.12 13.47 10.64
C VAL A 131 -2.60 12.79 9.36
N ARG A 132 -1.40 13.16 8.91
CA ARG A 132 -0.78 12.54 7.72
C ARG A 132 -0.48 11.05 7.92
N ALA A 133 -0.08 10.65 9.14
CA ALA A 133 0.16 9.24 9.45
C ALA A 133 -1.14 8.42 9.45
N LEU A 134 -2.25 8.99 9.90
CA LEU A 134 -3.57 8.36 9.80
C LEU A 134 -3.97 8.20 8.33
N GLU A 135 -3.87 9.26 7.52
CA GLU A 135 -4.15 9.22 6.08
C GLU A 135 -3.32 8.15 5.37
N ASP A 136 -2.03 8.03 5.70
CA ASP A 136 -1.15 7.04 5.10
C ASP A 136 -1.53 5.61 5.51
N VAL A 137 -1.92 5.37 6.77
CA VAL A 137 -2.43 4.06 7.20
C VAL A 137 -3.76 3.72 6.52
N GLU A 138 -4.68 4.68 6.41
CA GLU A 138 -5.97 4.48 5.74
C GLU A 138 -5.81 4.24 4.25
N TYR A 139 -4.85 4.89 3.59
CA TYR A 139 -4.47 4.60 2.21
C TYR A 139 -4.10 3.11 2.01
N HIS A 140 -3.18 2.60 2.82
CA HIS A 140 -2.74 1.20 2.73
C HIS A 140 -3.88 0.24 3.10
N THR A 141 -4.74 0.63 4.04
CA THR A 141 -5.95 -0.10 4.42
C THR A 141 -6.93 -0.19 3.26
N LEU A 142 -7.21 0.92 2.57
CA LEU A 142 -8.07 0.95 1.38
C LEU A 142 -7.58 -0.04 0.33
N CYS A 143 -6.28 -0.02 0.01
CA CYS A 143 -5.69 -0.94 -0.95
C CYS A 143 -5.88 -2.41 -0.53
N ALA A 144 -5.65 -2.74 0.74
CA ALA A 144 -5.87 -4.10 1.26
C ALA A 144 -7.35 -4.51 1.21
N CYS A 145 -8.27 -3.61 1.56
CA CYS A 145 -9.72 -3.84 1.49
C CYS A 145 -10.20 -4.08 0.05
N LEU A 146 -9.70 -3.31 -0.91
CA LEU A 146 -10.01 -3.51 -2.34
C LEU A 146 -9.44 -4.82 -2.87
N MET A 147 -8.34 -5.31 -2.29
CA MET A 147 -7.85 -6.68 -2.52
C MET A 147 -8.66 -7.73 -1.74
N GLY A 148 -9.68 -7.36 -0.96
CA GLY A 148 -10.58 -8.29 -0.25
C GLY A 148 -10.11 -8.74 1.13
N TYR A 149 -9.17 -8.02 1.75
CA TYR A 149 -8.71 -8.21 3.13
C TYR A 149 -9.42 -7.27 4.12
N GLY A 150 -9.01 -7.26 5.39
CA GLY A 150 -9.62 -6.44 6.44
C GLY A 150 -10.89 -7.06 7.02
N LYS A 151 -11.18 -8.32 6.71
CA LYS A 151 -12.40 -9.04 7.11
C LYS A 151 -12.24 -9.67 8.49
N THR A 152 -11.05 -10.17 8.79
CA THR A 152 -10.72 -10.81 10.07
C THR A 152 -9.42 -10.28 10.63
N PHE A 153 -9.19 -10.48 11.93
CA PHE A 153 -7.98 -9.97 12.59
C PHE A 153 -6.72 -10.55 11.93
N GLN A 154 -5.84 -9.66 11.45
CA GLN A 154 -4.55 -10.02 10.86
C GLN A 154 -4.61 -10.90 9.60
N ASP A 155 -5.71 -10.86 8.83
CA ASP A 155 -5.76 -11.46 7.49
C ASP A 155 -4.84 -10.77 6.48
N PHE A 156 -4.42 -9.54 6.79
CA PHE A 156 -3.36 -8.78 6.13
C PHE A 156 -2.58 -7.98 7.19
N LYS A 157 -1.33 -7.64 6.89
CA LYS A 157 -0.47 -6.87 7.79
C LYS A 157 -0.09 -5.51 7.21
N ILE A 158 -0.36 -4.45 7.94
CA ILE A 158 0.18 -3.11 7.70
C ILE A 158 1.14 -2.83 8.85
N ASN A 159 2.45 -2.94 8.60
CA ASN A 159 3.45 -2.79 9.65
C ASN A 159 4.00 -1.36 9.67
N ILE A 160 3.98 -0.72 10.83
CA ILE A 160 4.60 0.58 11.04
C ILE A 160 5.58 0.49 12.21
N HIS A 161 6.43 1.51 12.38
CA HIS A 161 7.32 1.58 13.54
C HIS A 161 6.66 2.33 14.71
N MET A 162 6.88 1.85 15.93
CA MET A 162 6.54 2.59 17.15
C MET A 162 7.56 3.70 17.41
N ASN A 163 7.36 4.85 16.76
CA ASN A 163 8.19 6.05 16.91
C ASN A 163 7.33 7.23 17.37
N GLY A 164 7.97 8.24 17.99
CA GLY A 164 7.36 9.52 18.33
C GLY A 164 7.35 9.84 19.82
N LYS A 165 7.35 11.13 20.15
CA LYS A 165 7.53 11.64 21.52
C LYS A 165 6.29 11.51 22.40
N ALA A 166 5.10 11.31 21.82
CA ALA A 166 3.87 11.15 22.59
C ALA A 166 3.71 9.72 23.17
N GLY A 167 4.62 8.80 22.83
CA GLY A 167 4.70 7.46 23.41
C GLY A 167 3.44 6.61 23.20
N PHE A 168 3.26 5.60 24.04
CA PHE A 168 2.13 4.67 23.94
C PHE A 168 0.77 5.35 24.05
N ASP A 169 0.63 6.37 24.91
CA ASP A 169 -0.64 7.11 25.05
C ASP A 169 -0.98 7.89 23.78
N GLY A 170 0.02 8.50 23.14
CA GLY A 170 -0.13 9.12 21.81
C GLY A 170 -0.57 8.11 20.76
N PHE A 171 0.13 6.98 20.68
CA PHE A 171 -0.23 5.90 19.78
C PHE A 171 -1.67 5.42 19.99
N LYS A 172 -2.08 5.16 21.24
CA LYS A 172 -3.42 4.66 21.58
C LYS A 172 -4.51 5.64 21.15
N ARG A 173 -4.30 6.96 21.33
CA ARG A 173 -5.23 7.98 20.86
C ARG A 173 -5.37 7.99 19.33
N SER A 174 -4.25 7.89 18.61
CA SER A 174 -4.26 7.85 17.14
C SER A 174 -4.85 6.54 16.61
N PHE A 175 -4.48 5.40 17.19
CA PHE A 175 -4.99 4.08 16.82
C PHE A 175 -6.52 4.01 16.90
N ASN A 176 -7.12 4.65 17.90
CA ASN A 176 -8.58 4.66 18.06
C ASN A 176 -9.32 5.51 17.02
N GLN A 177 -8.62 6.34 16.24
CA GLN A 177 -9.19 7.12 15.14
C GLN A 177 -9.18 6.35 13.82
N LEU A 178 -8.42 5.25 13.74
CA LEU A 178 -8.37 4.40 12.55
C LEU A 178 -9.69 3.63 12.34
N SER A 179 -9.99 3.35 11.09
CA SER A 179 -11.10 2.49 10.67
C SER A 179 -11.03 1.12 11.35
N PRO A 180 -12.17 0.42 11.53
CA PRO A 180 -12.18 -0.96 12.02
C PRO A 180 -11.25 -1.88 11.23
N GLU A 181 -11.21 -1.73 9.91
CA GLU A 181 -10.37 -2.48 8.98
C GLU A 181 -8.89 -2.20 9.23
N ALA A 182 -8.49 -0.92 9.32
CA ALA A 182 -7.12 -0.53 9.64
C ALA A 182 -6.69 -1.12 10.99
N ARG A 183 -7.53 -1.03 12.02
CA ARG A 183 -7.25 -1.61 13.35
C ARG A 183 -7.10 -3.13 13.36
N ARG A 184 -7.79 -3.86 12.46
CA ARG A 184 -7.62 -5.31 12.31
C ARG A 184 -6.27 -5.69 11.69
N MET A 185 -5.72 -4.83 10.84
CA MET A 185 -4.54 -5.12 10.01
C MET A 185 -3.25 -4.45 10.50
N LEU A 186 -3.35 -3.36 11.27
CA LEU A 186 -2.17 -2.63 11.77
C LEU A 186 -1.35 -3.49 12.72
N THR A 187 -0.03 -3.41 12.57
CA THR A 187 0.96 -4.03 13.45
C THR A 187 2.09 -3.05 13.73
N VAL A 188 2.68 -3.15 14.91
CA VAL A 188 3.83 -2.35 15.39
C VAL A 188 4.98 -3.24 15.82
#